data_AF-A0A5T6BAA3-F1
#
_entry.id   AF-A0A5T6BAA3-F1
#
_cell.length_a   1.000
_cell.length_b   1.000
_cell.length_c   1.000
_cell.angle_alpha   90.00
_cell.angle_beta   90.00
_cell.angle_gamma   90.00
#
_symmetry.space_group_name_H-M   'P 1'
#
loop_
_entity.id
_entity.type
_entity.pdbx_description
1 polymer ?
#
loop_
_entity_poly.entity_id
_entity_poly.type
_entity_poly.pdbx_seq_one_letter_code
_entity_poly.pdbx_strand_id
1 'polypeptide(L)'
;YKALDEFVCNFILPLVVEFVNLNQFSGNDHLWKYKKLNCKISIIDELIKEYKSTEPVNTRKIALLKELGRAAYNNPLTEATHSSRIMTFAKILDNKEKLRARKIVEAITQHENSSVKNCPVCGVDTLIAYKDSELELDDEGNLINAYDYTYRLVCECCGLSLNSGFSEAKSYGLVGIENLWD
;
A
#
# COMPACT_ATOMS: atom_id res chain seq x y z
N TYR A 1 20.51 -0.26 5.94
CA TYR A 1 19.05 -0.24 6.18
C TYR A 1 18.62 -1.14 7.34
N LYS A 2 18.96 -2.45 7.39
CA LYS A 2 18.49 -3.35 8.47
C LYS A 2 18.69 -2.85 9.91
N ALA A 3 19.89 -2.35 10.25
CA ALA A 3 20.16 -1.84 11.61
C ALA A 3 19.35 -0.58 11.96
N LEU A 4 19.08 0.28 10.97
CA LEU A 4 18.20 1.45 11.18
C LEU A 4 16.76 0.99 11.40
N ASP A 5 16.30 0.00 10.64
CA ASP A 5 14.95 -0.54 10.75
C ASP A 5 14.74 -1.21 12.10
N GLU A 6 15.74 -1.97 12.56
CA GLU A 6 15.77 -2.56 13.89
C GLU A 6 15.73 -1.47 14.97
N PHE A 7 16.60 -0.47 14.89
CA PHE A 7 16.61 0.64 15.83
C PHE A 7 15.25 1.35 15.90
N VAL A 8 14.67 1.68 14.75
CA VAL A 8 13.39 2.39 14.68
C VAL A 8 12.23 1.53 15.16
N CYS A 9 12.13 0.27 14.72
CA CYS A 9 10.97 -0.58 15.00
C CYS A 9 11.01 -1.20 16.40
N ASN A 10 12.20 -1.48 16.96
CA ASN A 10 12.31 -2.03 18.32
C ASN A 10 12.26 -0.96 19.42
N PHE A 11 12.76 0.25 19.15
CA PHE A 11 12.94 1.25 20.21
C PHE A 11 12.13 2.52 19.95
N ILE A 12 12.27 3.13 18.76
CA ILE A 12 11.66 4.44 18.51
C ILE A 12 10.14 4.34 18.36
N LEU A 13 9.62 3.46 17.49
CA LEU A 13 8.19 3.33 17.26
C LEU A 13 7.41 2.93 18.53
N PRO A 14 7.86 1.94 19.33
CA PRO A 14 7.20 1.62 20.60
C PRO A 14 7.15 2.81 21.56
N LEU A 15 8.26 3.54 21.71
CA LEU A 15 8.32 4.73 22.56
C LEU A 15 7.37 5.83 22.07
N VAL A 16 7.33 6.09 20.76
CA VAL A 16 6.40 7.06 20.16
C VAL A 16 4.95 6.65 20.43
N VAL A 17 4.61 5.37 20.25
CA VAL A 17 3.25 4.85 20.53
C VAL A 17 2.89 5.02 22.00
N GLU A 18 3.80 4.74 22.93
CA GLU A 18 3.57 4.99 24.36
C GLU A 18 3.33 6.47 24.65
N PHE A 19 4.13 7.36 24.03
CA PHE A 19 4.05 8.79 24.26
C PHE A 19 2.75 9.42 23.72
N VAL A 20 2.34 9.07 22.49
CA VAL A 20 1.11 9.61 21.87
C VAL A 20 -0.16 9.07 22.52
N ASN A 21 -0.08 7.95 23.24
CA ASN A 21 -1.19 7.40 24.02
C ASN A 21 -1.36 8.05 25.41
N LEU A 22 -0.47 8.97 25.80
CA LEU A 22 -0.66 9.75 27.03
C LEU A 22 -1.89 10.66 26.89
N ASN A 23 -2.60 10.87 28.00
CA ASN A 23 -3.87 11.63 28.02
C ASN A 23 -3.75 13.03 27.40
N GLN A 24 -2.58 13.66 27.47
CA GLN A 24 -2.30 14.99 26.89
C GLN A 24 -2.39 15.01 25.36
N PHE A 25 -2.22 13.86 24.70
CA PHE A 25 -2.24 13.73 23.23
C PHE A 25 -3.48 12.99 22.72
N SER A 26 -4.33 12.47 23.62
CA SER A 26 -5.55 11.75 23.27
C SER A 26 -6.46 12.60 22.36
N GLY A 27 -6.93 12.00 21.27
CA GLY A 27 -7.80 12.65 20.27
C GLY A 27 -7.07 13.44 19.17
N ASN A 28 -5.74 13.59 19.26
CA ASN A 28 -4.93 14.34 18.29
C ASN A 28 -4.25 13.45 17.24
N ASP A 29 -4.64 12.17 17.12
CA ASP A 29 -4.07 11.21 16.17
C ASP A 29 -4.10 11.72 14.72
N HIS A 30 -5.15 12.46 14.35
CA HIS A 30 -5.33 13.03 13.02
C HIS A 30 -4.23 14.03 12.60
N LEU A 31 -3.44 14.55 13.55
CA LEU A 31 -2.35 15.50 13.27
C LEU A 31 -1.09 14.80 12.74
N TRP A 32 -0.85 13.55 13.14
CA TRP A 32 0.42 12.87 12.88
C TRP A 32 0.24 11.48 12.26
N LYS A 33 -0.91 10.84 12.47
CA LYS A 33 -1.20 9.50 11.98
C LYS A 33 -1.86 9.59 10.62
N TYR A 34 -1.42 8.72 9.71
CA TYR A 34 -2.10 8.54 8.44
C TYR A 34 -3.52 7.99 8.67
N LYS A 35 -4.38 8.23 7.69
CA LYS A 35 -5.80 7.86 7.69
C LYS A 35 -5.97 6.35 7.69
N LYS A 36 -7.10 5.86 8.18
CA LYS A 36 -7.35 4.42 8.17
C LYS A 36 -7.28 3.85 6.76
N LEU A 37 -6.41 2.86 6.55
CA LEU A 37 -6.24 2.20 5.26
C LEU A 37 -7.48 1.42 4.83
N ASN A 38 -7.62 1.23 3.52
CA ASN A 38 -8.66 0.35 2.99
C ASN A 38 -8.48 -1.09 3.47
N CYS A 39 -7.26 -1.62 3.46
CA CYS A 39 -6.90 -2.96 3.92
C CYS A 39 -6.98 -3.17 5.44
N LYS A 40 -7.27 -2.12 6.22
CA LYS A 40 -7.41 -2.15 7.70
C LYS A 40 -6.16 -2.57 8.48
N ILE A 41 -5.00 -2.73 7.82
CA ILE A 41 -3.73 -2.99 8.47
C ILE A 41 -3.25 -1.75 9.23
N SER A 42 -2.79 -1.96 10.46
CA SER A 42 -2.04 -0.95 11.22
C SER A 42 -0.55 -1.14 10.96
N ILE A 43 0.02 -0.30 10.08
CA ILE A 43 1.42 -0.39 9.65
C ILE A 43 2.38 -0.31 10.83
N ILE A 44 2.17 0.65 11.74
CA ILE A 44 3.05 0.84 12.91
C ILE A 44 3.02 -0.41 13.81
N ASP A 45 1.83 -0.94 14.08
CA ASP A 45 1.70 -2.11 14.96
C ASP A 45 2.32 -3.36 14.32
N GLU A 46 2.14 -3.56 13.02
CA GLU A 46 2.74 -4.68 12.30
C GLU A 46 4.28 -4.57 12.21
N LEU A 47 4.83 -3.36 12.06
CA LEU A 47 6.28 -3.13 12.10
C LEU A 47 6.85 -3.47 13.49
N ILE A 48 6.23 -2.98 14.56
CA ILE A 48 6.65 -3.28 15.94
C ILE A 48 6.55 -4.78 16.20
N LYS A 49 5.43 -5.41 15.82
CA LYS A 49 5.19 -6.84 16.01
C LYS A 49 6.23 -7.70 15.30
N GLU A 50 6.59 -7.35 14.07
CA GLU A 50 7.59 -8.09 13.31
C GLU A 50 8.95 -8.11 14.00
N TYR A 51 9.38 -6.96 14.54
CA TYR A 51 10.69 -6.83 15.20
C TYR A 51 10.71 -7.33 16.65
N LYS A 52 9.54 -7.41 17.31
CA LYS A 52 9.39 -8.05 18.63
C LYS A 52 9.16 -9.56 18.57
N SER A 53 8.98 -10.12 17.38
CA SER A 53 8.81 -11.56 17.17
C SER A 53 10.07 -12.33 17.56
N THR A 54 9.90 -13.57 17.99
CA THR A 54 11.02 -14.51 18.18
C THR A 54 11.54 -15.09 16.85
N GLU A 55 10.76 -14.94 15.78
CA GLU A 55 11.13 -15.40 14.45
C GLU A 55 12.11 -14.44 13.75
N PRO A 56 12.91 -14.92 12.79
CA PRO A 56 13.75 -14.05 11.97
C PRO A 56 12.91 -13.01 11.23
N VAL A 57 13.33 -11.74 11.31
CA VAL A 57 12.63 -10.61 10.69
C VAL A 57 12.47 -10.81 9.18
N ASN A 58 11.23 -10.77 8.70
CA ASN A 58 10.94 -10.85 7.28
C ASN A 58 11.16 -9.49 6.59
N THR A 59 12.34 -9.32 6.01
CA THR A 59 12.72 -8.07 5.33
C THR A 59 11.78 -7.64 4.19
N ARG A 60 11.15 -8.60 3.48
CA ARG A 60 10.17 -8.29 2.42
C ARG A 60 8.86 -7.77 3.00
N LYS A 61 8.40 -8.33 4.12
CA LYS A 61 7.26 -7.80 4.88
C LYS A 61 7.54 -6.37 5.35
N ILE A 62 8.72 -6.10 5.90
CA ILE A 62 9.13 -4.74 6.32
C ILE A 62 9.10 -3.76 5.14
N ALA A 63 9.66 -4.15 3.99
CA ALA A 63 9.65 -3.31 2.79
C ALA A 63 8.21 -3.01 2.32
N LEU A 64 7.33 -4.01 2.34
CA LEU A 64 5.91 -3.84 1.98
C LEU A 64 5.20 -2.89 2.94
N LEU A 65 5.37 -3.08 4.26
CA LEU A 65 4.78 -2.22 5.28
C LEU A 65 5.24 -0.77 5.16
N LYS A 66 6.53 -0.55 4.87
CA LYS A 66 7.07 0.80 4.64
C LYS A 66 6.46 1.46 3.42
N GLU A 67 6.29 0.71 2.34
CA GLU A 67 5.70 1.26 1.11
C GLU A 67 4.20 1.55 1.27
N LEU A 68 3.47 0.68 1.98
CA LEU A 68 2.10 0.96 2.42
C LEU A 68 2.05 2.23 3.28
N GLY A 69 2.99 2.40 4.22
CA GLY A 69 3.09 3.58 5.07
C GLY A 69 3.41 4.86 4.31
N ARG A 70 4.37 4.81 3.39
CA ARG A 70 4.70 5.93 2.51
C ARG A 70 3.48 6.38 1.71
N ALA A 71 2.77 5.43 1.09
CA ALA A 71 1.56 5.70 0.33
C ALA A 71 0.41 6.22 1.24
N ALA A 72 0.32 5.73 2.48
CA ALA A 72 -0.66 6.19 3.45
C ALA A 72 -0.48 7.67 3.82
N TYR A 73 0.76 8.07 4.09
CA TYR A 73 1.10 9.45 4.41
C TYR A 73 0.97 10.40 3.21
N ASN A 74 1.17 9.89 1.99
CA ASN A 74 0.99 10.65 0.76
C ASN A 74 -0.44 10.61 0.21
N ASN A 75 -1.38 9.93 0.88
CA ASN A 75 -2.74 9.78 0.38
C ASN A 75 -3.47 11.14 0.37
N PRO A 76 -3.84 11.68 -0.80
CA PRO A 76 -4.46 13.00 -0.89
C PRO A 76 -5.89 13.03 -0.34
N LEU A 77 -6.56 11.87 -0.22
CA LEU A 77 -7.97 11.79 0.15
C LEU A 77 -8.19 12.10 1.62
N THR A 78 -9.00 13.10 1.95
CA THR A 78 -9.32 13.52 3.31
C THR A 78 -10.06 12.45 4.13
N GLU A 79 -9.81 12.42 5.43
CA GLU A 79 -10.63 11.62 6.35
C GLU A 79 -11.87 12.45 6.67
N ALA A 80 -13.06 11.92 6.39
CA ALA A 80 -14.30 12.63 6.64
C ALA A 80 -14.63 12.64 8.15
N THR A 81 -13.87 13.38 8.95
CA THR A 81 -14.10 13.50 10.40
C THR A 81 -14.96 14.72 10.74
N HIS A 82 -16.23 14.44 11.08
CA HIS A 82 -17.10 15.14 12.04
C HIS A 82 -17.29 16.69 11.99
N SER A 83 -17.45 17.30 10.81
CA SER A 83 -18.11 18.63 10.72
C SER A 83 -18.92 18.77 9.44
N SER A 84 -20.24 18.98 9.57
CA SER A 84 -21.23 18.87 8.48
C SER A 84 -21.09 19.92 7.38
N ARG A 85 -20.41 21.05 7.60
CA ARG A 85 -20.16 22.08 6.57
C ARG A 85 -18.81 21.95 5.88
N ILE A 86 -17.78 21.51 6.61
CA ILE A 86 -16.43 21.26 6.06
C ILE A 86 -16.44 19.98 5.21
N MET A 87 -17.32 19.03 5.53
CA MET A 87 -17.50 17.77 4.81
C MET A 87 -17.79 17.95 3.31
N THR A 88 -18.50 19.01 2.91
CA THR A 88 -18.89 19.22 1.51
C THR A 88 -17.67 19.56 0.65
N PHE A 89 -16.80 20.47 1.11
CA PHE A 89 -15.59 20.84 0.36
C PHE A 89 -14.56 19.71 0.34
N ALA A 90 -14.35 19.04 1.47
CA ALA A 90 -13.46 17.88 1.57
C ALA A 90 -13.88 16.76 0.60
N LYS A 91 -15.18 16.43 0.56
CA LYS A 91 -15.73 15.45 -0.41
C LYS A 91 -15.57 15.91 -1.86
N ILE A 92 -15.75 17.19 -2.16
CA ILE A 92 -15.55 17.73 -3.52
C ILE A 92 -14.08 17.58 -3.95
N LEU A 93 -13.14 17.91 -3.06
CA LEU A 93 -11.71 17.75 -3.31
C LEU A 93 -11.34 16.28 -3.51
N ASP A 94 -11.81 15.39 -2.64
CA ASP A 94 -11.59 13.95 -2.78
C ASP A 94 -12.17 13.40 -4.08
N ASN A 95 -13.37 13.85 -4.47
CA ASN A 95 -13.99 13.44 -5.73
C ASN A 95 -13.17 13.93 -6.93
N LYS A 96 -12.60 15.14 -6.86
CA LYS A 96 -11.73 15.66 -7.90
C LYS A 96 -10.45 14.83 -8.03
N GLU A 97 -9.79 14.50 -6.92
CA GLU A 97 -8.58 13.67 -6.92
C GLU A 97 -8.87 12.24 -7.40
N LYS A 98 -9.97 11.62 -6.95
CA LYS A 98 -10.43 10.31 -7.43
C LYS A 98 -10.72 10.33 -8.92
N LEU A 99 -11.44 11.35 -9.41
CA LEU A 99 -11.78 11.48 -10.83
C LEU A 99 -10.53 11.69 -11.68
N ARG A 100 -9.59 12.52 -11.21
CA ARG A 100 -8.30 12.71 -11.88
C ARG A 100 -7.54 11.39 -12.00
N ALA A 101 -7.36 10.67 -10.90
CA ALA A 101 -6.65 9.40 -10.90
C ALA A 101 -7.31 8.36 -11.82
N ARG A 102 -8.65 8.26 -11.80
CA ARG A 102 -9.39 7.36 -12.70
C ARG A 102 -9.19 7.68 -14.17
N LYS A 103 -9.21 8.96 -14.56
CA LYS A 103 -8.94 9.37 -15.95
C LYS A 103 -7.54 9.00 -16.41
N ILE A 104 -6.54 9.10 -15.54
CA ILE A 104 -5.16 8.69 -15.84
C ILE A 104 -5.12 7.17 -16.07
N VAL A 105 -5.74 6.40 -15.19
CA VAL A 105 -5.82 4.93 -15.28
C VAL A 105 -6.55 4.49 -16.55
N GLU A 106 -7.68 5.11 -16.88
CA GLU A 106 -8.43 4.86 -18.13
C GLU A 106 -7.55 5.09 -19.36
N ALA A 107 -6.75 6.17 -19.38
CA ALA A 107 -5.84 6.44 -20.48
C ALA A 107 -4.69 5.41 -20.58
N ILE A 108 -4.09 5.01 -19.46
CA ILE A 108 -2.99 4.03 -19.45
C ILE A 108 -3.49 2.65 -19.89
N THR A 109 -4.60 2.18 -19.33
CA THR A 109 -5.15 0.85 -19.59
C THR A 109 -5.66 0.65 -21.02
N GLN A 110 -5.93 1.74 -21.75
CA GLN A 110 -6.25 1.68 -23.19
C GLN A 110 -5.03 1.39 -24.08
N HIS A 111 -3.83 1.65 -23.59
CA HIS A 111 -2.60 1.61 -24.40
C HIS A 111 -1.60 0.56 -23.93
N GLU A 112 -1.74 0.06 -22.70
CA GLU A 112 -0.79 -0.87 -22.09
C GLU A 112 -1.48 -2.16 -21.63
N ASN A 113 -0.78 -3.29 -21.77
CA ASN A 113 -1.24 -4.56 -21.21
C ASN A 113 -1.24 -4.48 -19.68
N SER A 114 -2.40 -4.16 -19.11
CA SER A 114 -2.56 -3.89 -17.69
C SER A 114 -3.96 -4.17 -17.21
N SER A 115 -4.11 -4.40 -15.90
CA SER A 115 -5.41 -4.50 -15.25
C SER A 115 -5.54 -3.51 -14.11
N VAL A 116 -6.77 -3.20 -13.70
CA VAL A 116 -7.04 -2.26 -12.60
C VAL A 116 -7.57 -3.04 -11.40
N LYS A 117 -6.94 -2.83 -10.25
CA LYS A 117 -7.33 -3.41 -8.96
C LYS A 117 -7.73 -2.28 -7.99
N ASN A 118 -8.45 -2.65 -6.92
CA ASN A 118 -8.75 -1.72 -5.84
C ASN A 118 -7.49 -1.49 -4.99
N CYS A 119 -7.16 -0.23 -4.68
CA CYS A 119 -5.96 0.06 -3.91
C CYS A 119 -6.14 -0.32 -2.42
N PRO A 120 -5.24 -1.13 -1.82
CA PRO A 120 -5.34 -1.49 -0.40
C PRO A 120 -5.06 -0.31 0.56
N VAL A 121 -4.47 0.78 0.07
CA VAL A 121 -4.19 1.97 0.87
C VAL A 121 -5.38 2.93 0.83
N CYS A 122 -5.71 3.47 -0.35
CA CYS A 122 -6.73 4.52 -0.48
C CYS A 122 -8.14 4.03 -0.85
N GLY A 123 -8.29 2.76 -1.25
CA GLY A 123 -9.59 2.15 -1.58
C GLY A 123 -10.19 2.58 -2.92
N VAL A 124 -9.42 3.24 -3.78
CA VAL A 124 -9.87 3.68 -5.12
C VAL A 124 -9.37 2.68 -6.17
N ASP A 125 -10.21 2.37 -7.15
CA ASP A 125 -9.91 1.50 -8.31
C ASP A 125 -8.96 2.22 -9.29
N THR A 126 -7.71 2.38 -8.83
CA THR A 126 -6.66 3.13 -9.53
C THR A 126 -5.30 2.46 -9.37
N LEU A 127 -5.26 1.23 -8.84
CA LEU A 127 -4.04 0.43 -8.75
C LEU A 127 -3.88 -0.32 -10.07
N ILE A 128 -2.96 0.15 -10.91
CA ILE A 128 -2.63 -0.44 -12.20
C ILE A 128 -1.67 -1.60 -11.95
N ALA A 129 -2.02 -2.79 -12.42
CA ALA A 129 -1.16 -3.96 -12.50
C ALA A 129 -0.61 -4.07 -13.93
N TYR A 130 0.65 -3.70 -14.11
CA TYR A 130 1.34 -3.80 -15.39
C TYR A 130 1.73 -5.25 -15.62
N LYS A 131 1.39 -5.76 -16.80
CA LYS A 131 1.62 -7.14 -17.19
C LYS A 131 2.74 -7.24 -18.20
N ASP A 132 3.51 -8.30 -18.08
CA ASP A 132 4.46 -8.75 -19.08
C ASP A 132 4.19 -10.22 -19.39
N SER A 133 4.70 -10.71 -20.51
CA SER A 133 4.46 -12.08 -20.96
C SER A 133 5.80 -12.81 -21.08
N GLU A 134 5.91 -13.96 -20.42
CA GLU A 134 7.06 -14.85 -20.59
C GLU A 134 6.69 -16.00 -21.53
N LEU A 135 7.60 -16.30 -22.46
CA LEU A 135 7.47 -17.39 -23.41
C LEU A 135 8.47 -18.48 -23.04
N GLU A 136 7.95 -19.67 -22.75
CA GLU A 136 8.78 -20.87 -22.59
C GLU A 136 8.89 -21.55 -23.95
N LEU A 137 10.12 -21.65 -24.46
CA LEU A 137 10.44 -22.31 -25.72
C LEU A 137 11.20 -23.62 -25.43
N ASP A 138 11.01 -24.62 -26.29
CA ASP A 138 11.86 -25.82 -26.29
C ASP A 138 13.24 -25.54 -26.91
N ASP A 139 14.11 -26.55 -26.88
CA ASP A 139 15.47 -26.47 -27.44
C ASP A 139 15.47 -26.24 -28.97
N GLU A 140 14.35 -26.46 -29.63
CA GLU A 140 14.13 -26.30 -31.08
C GLU A 140 13.48 -24.94 -31.41
N GLY A 141 13.14 -24.14 -30.41
CA GLY A 141 12.52 -22.82 -30.53
C GLY A 141 11.00 -22.84 -30.67
N ASN A 142 10.33 -23.98 -30.47
CA ASN A 142 8.86 -24.05 -30.47
C ASN A 142 8.30 -23.59 -29.13
N LEU A 143 7.17 -22.89 -29.18
CA LEU A 143 6.46 -22.42 -28.00
C LEU A 143 5.86 -23.59 -27.21
N ILE A 144 6.36 -23.81 -25.99
CA ILE A 144 5.81 -24.75 -25.01
C ILE A 144 4.67 -24.07 -24.26
N ASN A 145 4.90 -22.85 -23.78
CA ASN A 145 3.97 -22.15 -22.91
C ASN A 145 4.14 -20.63 -23.03
N ALA A 146 3.06 -19.90 -22.77
CA ALA A 146 3.06 -18.45 -22.68
C ALA A 146 2.19 -18.06 -21.49
N TYR A 147 2.73 -17.29 -20.56
CA TYR A 147 1.96 -16.81 -19.41
C TYR A 147 2.24 -15.34 -19.13
N ASP A 148 1.16 -14.65 -18.75
CA ASP A 148 1.23 -13.25 -18.32
C ASP A 148 1.46 -13.21 -16.81
N TYR A 149 2.32 -12.32 -16.37
CA TYR A 149 2.56 -12.07 -14.95
C TYR A 149 2.55 -10.58 -14.64
N THR A 150 2.20 -10.23 -13.40
CA THR A 150 2.25 -8.84 -12.94
C THR A 150 3.67 -8.49 -12.47
N TYR A 151 4.37 -7.62 -13.21
CA TYR A 151 5.73 -7.22 -12.83
C TYR A 151 5.78 -5.94 -11.98
N ARG A 152 4.72 -5.13 -12.03
CA ARG A 152 4.66 -3.83 -11.33
C ARG A 152 3.22 -3.44 -10.99
N LEU A 153 3.04 -2.82 -9.83
CA LEU A 153 1.79 -2.24 -9.38
C LEU A 153 1.98 -0.76 -9.05
N VAL A 154 1.13 0.14 -9.57
CA VAL A 154 1.17 1.58 -9.24
C VAL A 154 -0.23 2.12 -9.01
N CYS A 155 -0.47 2.79 -7.88
CA CYS A 155 -1.72 3.50 -7.63
C CYS A 155 -1.61 4.98 -8.01
N GLU A 156 -2.39 5.41 -9.00
CA GLU A 156 -2.41 6.80 -9.45
C GLU A 156 -3.06 7.78 -8.45
N CYS A 157 -3.70 7.27 -7.39
CA CYS A 157 -4.32 8.11 -6.36
C CYS A 157 -3.38 8.39 -5.18
N CYS A 158 -2.88 7.36 -4.50
CA CYS A 158 -2.02 7.53 -3.31
C CYS A 158 -0.53 7.29 -3.58
N GLY A 159 -0.18 6.92 -4.81
CA GLY A 159 1.19 6.70 -5.24
C GLY A 159 1.80 5.36 -4.80
N LEU A 160 1.03 4.43 -4.21
CA LEU A 160 1.52 3.09 -3.85
C LEU A 160 2.24 2.43 -5.04
N SER A 161 3.46 1.94 -4.85
CA SER A 161 4.28 1.35 -5.91
C SER A 161 4.95 0.08 -5.45
N LEU A 162 4.59 -1.06 -6.04
CA LEU A 162 5.19 -2.37 -5.76
C LEU A 162 5.79 -2.96 -7.05
N ASN A 163 6.83 -3.78 -6.93
CA ASN A 163 7.42 -4.54 -8.03
C ASN A 163 7.34 -6.05 -7.75
N SER A 164 7.65 -6.87 -8.75
CA SER A 164 7.63 -8.35 -8.65
C SER A 164 8.57 -8.95 -7.59
N GLY A 165 9.40 -8.14 -6.91
CA GLY A 165 10.18 -8.58 -5.77
C GLY A 165 9.35 -8.88 -4.51
N PHE A 166 8.08 -8.46 -4.48
CA PHE A 166 7.15 -8.75 -3.40
C PHE A 166 6.33 -10.00 -3.69
N SER A 167 6.06 -10.77 -2.64
CA SER A 167 5.12 -11.88 -2.67
C SER A 167 3.72 -11.42 -2.22
N GLU A 168 2.75 -12.32 -2.28
CA GLU A 168 1.40 -12.06 -1.77
C GLU A 168 1.42 -11.62 -0.30
N ALA A 169 0.62 -10.61 0.04
CA ALA A 169 0.55 -10.10 1.42
C ALA A 169 0.20 -11.20 2.45
N LYS A 170 -0.63 -12.18 2.06
CA LYS A 170 -0.99 -13.32 2.91
C LYS A 170 0.22 -14.17 3.30
N SER A 171 1.23 -14.30 2.41
CA SER A 171 2.47 -15.03 2.72
C SER A 171 3.27 -14.37 3.85
N TYR A 172 3.02 -13.08 4.12
CA TYR A 172 3.60 -12.32 5.23
C TYR A 172 2.70 -12.28 6.47
N GLY A 173 1.59 -13.02 6.49
CA GLY A 173 0.60 -13.00 7.57
C GLY A 173 -0.24 -11.71 7.61
N LEU A 174 -0.23 -10.91 6.55
CA LEU A 174 -1.03 -9.69 6.46
C LEU A 174 -2.41 -10.00 5.88
N VAL A 175 -3.46 -9.78 6.68
CA VAL A 175 -4.86 -9.99 6.31
C VAL A 175 -5.49 -8.65 5.89
N GLY A 176 -6.33 -8.67 4.86
CA GLY A 176 -7.05 -7.49 4.37
C GLY A 176 -6.49 -6.89 3.07
N ILE A 177 -5.43 -7.47 2.51
CA ILE A 177 -4.96 -7.19 1.15
C ILE A 177 -5.29 -8.42 0.29
N GLU A 178 -6.00 -8.19 -0.82
CA GLU A 178 -6.33 -9.22 -1.81
C GLU A 178 -5.08 -9.66 -2.58
N ASN A 179 -5.20 -10.72 -3.40
CA ASN A 179 -4.07 -11.10 -4.25
C ASN A 179 -3.85 -10.04 -5.34
N LEU A 180 -2.71 -9.35 -5.26
CA LEU A 180 -2.36 -8.30 -6.20
C LEU A 180 -1.51 -8.81 -7.36
N TRP A 181 -0.94 -10.01 -7.25
CA TRP A 181 -0.05 -10.60 -8.24
C TRP A 181 -0.79 -11.65 -9.04
N ASP A 182 -0.53 -11.65 -10.35
CA ASP A 182 -0.98 -12.67 -11.30
C ASP A 182 0.26 -13.44 -11.74
#